data_AF-A0AAW0XIP8-F1
#
_entry.id   AF-A0AAW0XIP8-F1
#
_cell.length_a   1.000
_cell.length_b   1.000
_cell.length_c   1.000
_cell.angle_alpha   90.00
_cell.angle_beta   90.00
_cell.angle_gamma   90.00
#
_symmetry.space_group_name_H-M   'P 1'
#
loop_
_entity.id
_entity.type
_entity.pdbx_description
1 polymer ?
#
loop_
_entity_poly.entity_id
_entity_poly.type
_entity_poly.pdbx_seq_one_letter_code
_entity_poly.pdbx_strand_id
1 'polypeptide(L)'
;MYPKVIGRHHIILFMICLTLTVLTIYGGVSSPASYRIAPDFLVAKMVRFIDEFRNGSTFFSYGNSTEDFALLSQSRPTDPSYSSEMSKKTTDGWKTILFWNSWFGVPWKCSFGTTNATGLKLEGCPSWKCRFTYDRGYTGTADAILFTAGGFTLDNIPKAPKPQFQRWVWVDVEAPTEPGGLRTANTLRVHKMNHLVNWTMTYHSESDIIASYGHFLSLGATVKPLRPNLLSEHSEAVKRYTAALERGDTLENVMGPSWRSFVKRPKVVAWMSSHCRTNSRREDYIAELSKYITVDKYGGCGNITCYHRDPLGNLCWQNMLSGNYSFYLSMENNLCVDYITEKLYNPLLHNIVPVVWGGGDYDQFLPPHSYINARHYHPRELARLLTRLHQDPVAYGRYHVWRGYLQASNQGSMCELCHRLHTDTSYSHHTDVSGWRMRSGRCQMAPSNMFNSKLGKGAWRTVISTSYDKLFNASLVR
;
A
#
# COMPACT_ATOMS: atom_id res chain seq x y z
N MET A 1 15.26 -65.14 6.58
CA MET A 1 16.01 -63.98 6.08
C MET A 1 15.09 -62.76 6.13
N TYR A 2 15.47 -61.74 6.89
CA TYR A 2 14.71 -60.49 7.06
C TYR A 2 14.43 -59.78 5.73
N PRO A 3 13.22 -59.23 5.50
CA PRO A 3 13.00 -58.28 4.41
C PRO A 3 13.64 -56.94 4.76
N LYS A 4 14.49 -56.44 3.86
CA LYS A 4 15.16 -55.14 3.99
C LYS A 4 14.12 -54.02 4.07
N VAL A 5 14.09 -53.34 5.21
CA VAL A 5 13.38 -52.07 5.40
C VAL A 5 14.10 -51.00 4.56
N ILE A 6 13.45 -50.53 3.50
CA ILE A 6 13.90 -49.36 2.75
C ILE A 6 13.66 -48.13 3.62
N GLY A 7 14.73 -47.53 4.12
CA GLY A 7 14.65 -46.35 4.98
C GLY A 7 14.03 -45.13 4.27
N ARG A 8 13.31 -44.30 5.04
CA ARG A 8 12.63 -43.06 4.60
C ARG A 8 13.48 -42.15 3.70
N HIS A 9 14.81 -42.17 3.82
CA HIS A 9 15.70 -41.37 2.98
C HIS A 9 15.76 -41.81 1.52
N HIS A 10 15.61 -43.11 1.21
CA HIS A 10 15.63 -43.59 -0.18
C HIS A 10 14.35 -43.27 -0.96
N ILE A 11 13.21 -43.15 -0.26
CA ILE A 11 11.92 -42.77 -0.86
C ILE A 11 11.89 -41.26 -1.15
N ILE A 12 12.50 -40.44 -0.28
CA ILE A 12 12.63 -38.99 -0.51
C ILE A 12 13.54 -38.71 -1.71
N LEU A 13 14.64 -39.45 -1.86
CA LEU A 13 15.52 -39.36 -3.04
C LEU A 13 14.82 -39.77 -4.34
N PHE A 14 13.97 -40.81 -4.31
CA PHE A 14 13.18 -41.21 -5.47
C PHE A 14 12.12 -40.15 -5.85
N MET A 15 11.46 -39.54 -4.87
CA MET A 15 10.51 -38.44 -5.07
C MET A 15 11.18 -37.17 -5.62
N ILE A 16 12.38 -36.81 -5.12
CA ILE A 16 13.16 -35.67 -5.64
C ILE A 16 13.58 -35.92 -7.09
N CYS A 17 14.04 -37.13 -7.44
CA CYS A 17 14.36 -37.48 -8.82
C CYS A 17 13.14 -37.41 -9.75
N LEU A 18 11.97 -37.88 -9.30
CA LEU A 18 10.72 -37.81 -10.09
C LEU A 18 10.29 -36.34 -10.32
N THR A 19 10.43 -35.49 -9.29
CA THR A 19 10.07 -34.06 -9.35
C THR A 19 11.01 -33.29 -10.27
N LEU A 20 12.31 -33.58 -10.23
CA LEU A 20 13.29 -32.99 -11.14
C LEU A 20 13.06 -33.46 -12.58
N THR A 21 12.71 -34.73 -12.81
CA THR A 21 12.46 -35.26 -14.16
C THR A 21 11.22 -34.61 -14.79
N VAL A 22 10.17 -34.37 -14.00
CA VAL A 22 8.97 -33.64 -14.46
C VAL A 22 9.29 -32.18 -14.76
N LEU A 23 10.13 -31.51 -13.97
CA LEU A 23 10.53 -30.12 -14.24
C LEU A 23 11.39 -29.98 -15.51
N THR A 24 12.22 -30.98 -15.84
CA THR A 24 13.04 -30.97 -17.06
C THR A 24 12.19 -31.22 -18.32
N ILE A 25 11.16 -32.06 -18.24
CA ILE A 25 10.27 -32.37 -19.38
C ILE A 25 9.36 -31.18 -19.73
N TYR A 26 8.95 -30.36 -18.75
CA TYR A 26 8.10 -29.19 -18.99
C TYR A 26 8.87 -27.86 -19.15
N GLY A 27 10.19 -27.87 -18.94
CA GLY A 27 11.06 -26.69 -19.07
C GLY A 27 11.54 -26.37 -20.49
N GLY A 28 11.11 -27.14 -21.50
CA GLY A 28 11.63 -27.01 -22.87
C GLY A 28 10.60 -27.28 -23.96
N VAL A 29 9.53 -26.47 -24.05
CA VAL A 29 8.71 -26.41 -25.28
C VAL A 29 8.26 -24.96 -25.54
N SER A 30 8.78 -24.40 -26.61
CA SER A 30 8.40 -23.11 -27.21
C SER A 30 7.51 -23.36 -28.44
N SER A 31 6.21 -23.02 -28.38
CA SER A 31 5.30 -22.67 -29.51
C SER A 31 3.81 -22.82 -29.09
N PRO A 32 2.83 -22.08 -29.68
CA PRO A 32 1.54 -21.80 -29.07
C PRO A 32 0.40 -22.66 -29.64
N ALA A 33 -0.26 -23.44 -28.79
CA ALA A 33 -1.70 -23.77 -28.89
C ALA A 33 -2.12 -24.67 -27.72
N SER A 34 -3.22 -24.28 -27.07
CA SER A 34 -4.23 -25.18 -26.49
C SER A 34 -3.81 -26.27 -25.50
N TYR A 35 -4.01 -25.97 -24.21
CA TYR A 35 -4.41 -26.82 -23.05
C TYR A 35 -3.65 -26.38 -21.79
N ARG A 36 -4.20 -25.40 -21.08
CA ARG A 36 -3.73 -25.05 -19.72
C ARG A 36 -4.47 -25.94 -18.72
N ILE A 37 -3.79 -26.98 -18.23
CA ILE A 37 -4.21 -27.64 -16.98
C ILE A 37 -3.73 -26.75 -15.84
N ALA A 38 -4.65 -26.25 -15.02
CA ALA A 38 -4.34 -25.35 -13.91
C ALA A 38 -3.42 -26.06 -12.88
N PRO A 39 -2.37 -25.40 -12.35
CA PRO A 39 -1.48 -25.95 -11.33
C PRO A 39 -2.22 -26.51 -10.11
N ASP A 40 -3.36 -25.88 -9.76
CA ASP A 40 -4.21 -26.27 -8.64
C ASP A 40 -4.83 -27.66 -8.81
N PHE A 41 -5.05 -28.12 -10.05
CA PHE A 41 -5.62 -29.43 -10.35
C PHE A 41 -4.62 -30.57 -10.12
N LEU A 42 -3.34 -30.34 -10.42
CA LEU A 42 -2.25 -31.30 -10.17
C LEU A 42 -1.93 -31.37 -8.68
N VAL A 43 -1.90 -30.24 -7.98
CA VAL A 43 -1.68 -30.19 -6.53
C VAL A 43 -2.83 -30.85 -5.76
N ALA A 44 -4.09 -30.63 -6.17
CA ALA A 44 -5.24 -31.29 -5.55
C ALA A 44 -5.24 -32.82 -5.73
N LYS A 45 -4.79 -33.31 -6.90
CA LYS A 45 -4.61 -34.76 -7.11
C LYS A 45 -3.45 -35.34 -6.31
N MET A 46 -2.37 -34.58 -6.14
CA MET A 46 -1.20 -35.02 -5.35
C MET A 46 -1.53 -35.08 -3.85
N VAL A 47 -2.29 -34.11 -3.33
CA VAL A 47 -2.76 -34.10 -1.94
C VAL A 47 -3.73 -35.26 -1.68
N ARG A 48 -4.67 -35.52 -2.60
CA ARG A 48 -5.56 -36.70 -2.50
C ARG A 48 -4.79 -38.02 -2.52
N PHE A 49 -3.80 -38.16 -3.40
CA PHE A 49 -2.97 -39.37 -3.45
C PHE A 49 -2.18 -39.60 -2.15
N ILE A 50 -1.70 -38.53 -1.51
CA ILE A 50 -0.98 -38.60 -0.23
C ILE A 50 -1.90 -38.97 0.93
N ASP A 51 -3.13 -38.46 0.95
CA ASP A 51 -4.13 -38.82 1.98
C ASP A 51 -4.67 -40.24 1.79
N GLU A 52 -4.85 -40.69 0.54
CA GLU A 52 -5.28 -42.05 0.20
C GLU A 52 -4.19 -43.09 0.54
N PHE A 53 -2.91 -42.75 0.42
CA PHE A 53 -1.79 -43.61 0.82
C PHE A 53 -1.59 -43.68 2.35
N ARG A 54 -2.01 -42.65 3.09
CA ARG A 54 -1.95 -42.62 4.56
C ARG A 54 -3.00 -43.50 5.22
N ASN A 55 -4.14 -43.71 4.57
CA ASN A 55 -5.32 -44.34 5.18
C ASN A 55 -5.57 -45.80 4.77
N GLY A 56 -4.68 -46.41 3.98
CA GLY A 56 -4.61 -47.88 3.86
C GLY A 56 -5.85 -48.58 3.29
N SER A 57 -6.61 -47.95 2.40
CA SER A 57 -7.80 -48.54 1.76
C SER A 57 -7.53 -49.10 0.36
N THR A 58 -7.90 -50.36 0.17
CA THR A 58 -7.82 -51.16 -1.08
C THR A 58 -8.87 -50.75 -2.13
N PHE A 59 -8.50 -50.88 -3.41
CA PHE A 59 -9.24 -50.64 -4.66
C PHE A 59 -10.71 -51.17 -4.74
N PHE A 60 -11.65 -50.42 -5.36
CA PHE A 60 -12.19 -50.67 -6.73
C PHE A 60 -13.37 -49.74 -7.13
N SER A 61 -13.48 -49.54 -8.46
CA SER A 61 -14.67 -49.26 -9.29
C SER A 61 -15.06 -47.82 -9.65
N TYR A 62 -14.81 -47.49 -10.92
CA TYR A 62 -15.44 -46.42 -11.71
C TYR A 62 -16.85 -46.87 -12.13
N GLY A 63 -17.85 -46.00 -11.96
CA GLY A 63 -19.20 -46.15 -12.52
C GLY A 63 -19.78 -44.80 -12.94
N ASN A 64 -20.06 -44.66 -14.24
CA ASN A 64 -20.89 -43.62 -14.84
C ASN A 64 -22.35 -43.77 -14.40
N SER A 65 -23.07 -42.67 -14.15
CA SER A 65 -24.45 -42.52 -14.62
C SER A 65 -24.97 -41.08 -14.47
N THR A 66 -25.54 -40.61 -15.57
CA THR A 66 -26.47 -39.49 -15.76
C THR A 66 -27.88 -39.82 -15.23
N GLU A 67 -28.77 -38.80 -15.21
CA GLU A 67 -30.24 -38.86 -14.98
C GLU A 67 -30.65 -38.98 -13.49
N ASP A 68 -31.71 -38.38 -12.96
CA ASP A 68 -32.80 -37.52 -13.45
C ASP A 68 -33.53 -36.93 -12.22
N PHE A 69 -34.27 -35.83 -12.42
CA PHE A 69 -35.62 -35.53 -11.89
C PHE A 69 -35.87 -34.02 -11.75
N ALA A 70 -36.50 -33.47 -12.80
CA ALA A 70 -37.45 -32.38 -12.68
C ALA A 70 -38.78 -32.91 -12.12
N LEU A 71 -39.56 -32.08 -11.41
CA LEU A 71 -40.99 -31.81 -11.66
C LEU A 71 -41.61 -30.90 -10.58
N LEU A 72 -41.97 -29.70 -11.04
CA LEU A 72 -43.23 -28.95 -10.81
C LEU A 72 -43.83 -28.84 -9.40
N SER A 73 -44.05 -27.60 -8.95
CA SER A 73 -45.41 -27.04 -8.95
C SER A 73 -45.39 -25.51 -8.81
N GLN A 74 -46.31 -24.88 -9.54
CA GLN A 74 -46.51 -23.44 -9.66
C GLN A 74 -47.57 -22.95 -8.66
N SER A 75 -47.41 -21.74 -8.13
CA SER A 75 -48.53 -20.78 -7.95
C SER A 75 -48.00 -19.37 -7.64
N ARG A 76 -48.73 -18.37 -8.17
CA ARG A 76 -48.62 -16.89 -8.02
C ARG A 76 -50.08 -16.39 -7.84
N PRO A 77 -50.36 -15.09 -7.58
CA PRO A 77 -49.89 -14.18 -6.52
C PRO A 77 -51.08 -13.43 -5.85
N THR A 78 -50.90 -12.72 -4.73
CA THR A 78 -51.76 -11.53 -4.38
C THR A 78 -51.15 -10.65 -3.29
N ASP A 79 -50.95 -9.38 -3.67
CA ASP A 79 -50.94 -8.08 -2.96
C ASP A 79 -50.16 -7.83 -1.64
N PRO A 80 -49.25 -6.81 -1.59
CA PRO A 80 -48.53 -6.43 -0.38
C PRO A 80 -49.20 -5.23 0.33
N SER A 81 -49.66 -5.46 1.57
CA SER A 81 -49.91 -4.36 2.50
C SER A 81 -48.62 -3.94 3.19
N TYR A 82 -48.45 -2.62 3.18
CA TYR A 82 -47.35 -1.83 3.70
C TYR A 82 -47.14 -2.04 5.20
N SER A 83 -46.04 -2.68 5.62
CA SER A 83 -45.39 -2.39 6.91
C SER A 83 -43.97 -2.95 7.00
N SER A 84 -43.06 -2.08 7.47
CA SER A 84 -41.78 -2.37 8.12
C SER A 84 -40.76 -3.28 7.41
N GLU A 85 -39.80 -2.69 6.70
CA GLU A 85 -38.43 -3.24 6.61
C GLU A 85 -37.42 -2.18 7.03
N MET A 86 -37.48 -1.83 8.32
CA MET A 86 -36.30 -1.33 9.03
C MET A 86 -35.70 -2.52 9.78
N SER A 87 -34.44 -2.83 9.46
CA SER A 87 -33.60 -3.90 10.01
C SER A 87 -33.79 -5.32 9.44
N LYS A 88 -33.08 -5.62 8.35
CA LYS A 88 -32.40 -6.92 8.27
C LYS A 88 -31.07 -6.80 9.02
N LYS A 89 -31.14 -7.08 10.32
CA LYS A 89 -29.99 -7.42 11.15
C LYS A 89 -29.31 -8.61 10.46
N THR A 90 -28.10 -8.44 9.93
CA THR A 90 -27.31 -9.58 9.42
C THR A 90 -27.13 -10.55 10.59
N THR A 91 -27.67 -11.75 10.45
CA THR A 91 -27.88 -12.74 11.53
C THR A 91 -26.61 -13.40 12.07
N ASP A 92 -25.43 -12.86 11.78
CA ASP A 92 -24.16 -13.37 12.31
C ASP A 92 -23.12 -12.26 12.62
N GLY A 93 -23.55 -10.99 12.57
CA GLY A 93 -22.71 -9.82 12.86
C GLY A 93 -21.60 -9.58 11.84
N TRP A 94 -21.61 -10.21 10.67
CA TRP A 94 -20.64 -9.96 9.60
C TRP A 94 -21.01 -8.72 8.78
N LYS A 95 -19.98 -8.02 8.30
CA LYS A 95 -20.09 -6.91 7.35
C LYS A 95 -19.51 -7.28 5.99
N THR A 96 -20.24 -7.01 4.92
CA THR A 96 -19.78 -7.33 3.55
C THR A 96 -19.30 -6.07 2.84
N ILE A 97 -18.07 -6.13 2.32
CA ILE A 97 -17.37 -5.08 1.59
C ILE A 97 -17.16 -5.55 0.15
N LEU A 98 -17.79 -4.85 -0.79
CA LEU A 98 -17.72 -5.15 -2.22
C LEU A 98 -16.74 -4.20 -2.91
N PHE A 99 -15.69 -4.74 -3.52
CA PHE A 99 -14.80 -4.01 -4.42
C PHE A 99 -15.46 -3.90 -5.79
N TRP A 100 -15.83 -2.68 -6.19
CA TRP A 100 -16.64 -2.48 -7.39
C TRP A 100 -15.83 -2.54 -8.70
N ASN A 101 -14.67 -1.91 -8.70
CA ASN A 101 -13.78 -1.77 -9.83
C ASN A 101 -12.33 -2.05 -9.41
N SER A 102 -11.47 -2.40 -10.38
CA SER A 102 -10.07 -2.72 -10.12
C SER A 102 -9.23 -1.48 -9.83
N TRP A 103 -8.09 -1.68 -9.18
CA TRP A 103 -7.07 -0.66 -8.98
C TRP A 103 -6.10 -0.72 -10.16
N PHE A 104 -6.13 0.24 -11.10
CA PHE A 104 -5.30 0.21 -12.32
C PHE A 104 -5.35 -1.11 -13.10
N GLY A 105 -6.53 -1.75 -13.18
CA GLY A 105 -6.67 -3.04 -13.88
C GLY A 105 -6.21 -4.25 -13.08
N VAL A 106 -5.67 -4.08 -11.86
CA VAL A 106 -5.31 -5.18 -10.95
C VAL A 106 -6.29 -5.29 -9.77
N PRO A 107 -6.46 -6.50 -9.19
CA PRO A 107 -7.19 -6.65 -7.94
C PRO A 107 -6.58 -5.76 -6.84
N TRP A 108 -7.37 -5.38 -5.83
CA TRP A 108 -6.98 -4.58 -4.65
C TRP A 108 -5.97 -5.27 -3.73
N LYS A 109 -5.16 -6.19 -4.24
CA LYS A 109 -4.15 -6.90 -3.46
C LYS A 109 -3.00 -5.95 -3.12
N CYS A 110 -2.54 -6.05 -1.87
CA CYS A 110 -1.23 -5.64 -1.36
C CYS A 110 -0.96 -4.15 -1.05
N SER A 111 -1.88 -3.20 -1.28
CA SER A 111 -1.60 -1.77 -0.99
C SER A 111 -2.28 -1.19 0.26
N PHE A 112 -3.32 -1.85 0.81
CA PHE A 112 -4.13 -1.32 1.92
C PHE A 112 -4.29 -2.31 3.11
N GLY A 113 -3.34 -3.23 3.25
CA GLY A 113 -3.37 -4.26 4.28
C GLY A 113 -4.19 -5.49 3.92
N THR A 114 -4.52 -6.28 4.94
CA THR A 114 -5.21 -7.56 4.75
C THR A 114 -6.68 -7.39 4.36
N THR A 115 -7.08 -8.01 3.24
CA THR A 115 -8.47 -8.10 2.78
C THR A 115 -9.12 -9.44 3.16
N ASN A 116 -8.86 -9.96 4.36
CA ASN A 116 -9.55 -11.13 4.90
C ASN A 116 -9.71 -11.05 6.42
N ALA A 117 -10.76 -11.68 6.95
CA ALA A 117 -11.10 -11.62 8.37
C ALA A 117 -10.00 -12.19 9.28
N THR A 118 -9.34 -13.27 8.86
CA THR A 118 -8.25 -13.89 9.62
C THR A 118 -7.08 -12.94 9.80
N GLY A 119 -6.66 -12.24 8.74
CA GLY A 119 -5.56 -11.28 8.83
C GLY A 119 -5.93 -10.04 9.63
N LEU A 120 -7.17 -9.52 9.51
CA LEU A 120 -7.64 -8.46 10.42
C LEU A 120 -7.56 -8.88 11.89
N LYS A 121 -7.92 -10.14 12.19
CA LYS A 121 -7.84 -10.70 13.54
C LYS A 121 -6.39 -10.85 14.01
N LEU A 122 -5.49 -11.36 13.16
CA LEU A 122 -4.06 -11.48 13.45
C LEU A 122 -3.38 -10.11 13.61
N GLU A 123 -3.89 -9.09 12.91
CA GLU A 123 -3.44 -7.71 13.06
C GLU A 123 -3.93 -7.07 14.37
N GLY A 124 -4.85 -7.68 15.11
CA GLY A 124 -5.40 -7.15 16.36
C GLY A 124 -6.53 -6.14 16.15
N CYS A 125 -7.23 -6.17 15.01
CA CYS A 125 -8.30 -5.24 14.71
C CYS A 125 -9.51 -5.44 15.66
N PRO A 126 -10.06 -4.36 16.28
CA PRO A 126 -11.18 -4.47 17.23
C PRO A 126 -12.44 -5.09 16.61
N SER A 127 -12.68 -4.81 15.33
CA SER A 127 -13.75 -5.41 14.54
C SER A 127 -13.13 -6.07 13.31
N TRP A 128 -13.17 -7.40 13.27
CA TRP A 128 -12.49 -8.18 12.22
C TRP A 128 -13.46 -9.04 11.39
N LYS A 129 -14.74 -9.11 11.77
CA LYS A 129 -15.80 -9.83 11.03
C LYS A 129 -16.24 -9.07 9.78
N CYS A 130 -15.32 -8.94 8.81
CA CYS A 130 -15.60 -8.36 7.50
C CYS A 130 -15.29 -9.36 6.38
N ARG A 131 -16.23 -9.47 5.44
CA ARG A 131 -16.10 -10.24 4.21
C ARG A 131 -15.74 -9.29 3.09
N PHE A 132 -14.62 -9.55 2.42
CA PHE A 132 -14.19 -8.81 1.26
C PHE A 132 -14.49 -9.63 -0.01
N THR A 133 -15.13 -9.02 -1.00
CA THR A 133 -15.54 -9.73 -2.22
C THR A 133 -15.50 -8.83 -3.45
N TYR A 134 -15.36 -9.45 -4.62
CA TYR A 134 -15.53 -8.83 -5.94
C TYR A 134 -16.84 -9.27 -6.62
N ASP A 135 -17.61 -10.14 -5.94
CA ASP A 135 -18.83 -10.71 -6.48
C ASP A 135 -19.97 -9.67 -6.49
N ARG A 136 -20.34 -9.23 -7.69
CA ARG A 136 -21.41 -8.26 -7.91
C ARG A 136 -22.80 -8.78 -7.53
N GLY A 137 -22.97 -10.07 -7.26
CA GLY A 137 -24.19 -10.62 -6.64
C GLY A 137 -24.51 -9.96 -5.30
N TYR A 138 -23.52 -9.40 -4.59
CA TYR A 138 -23.70 -8.69 -3.32
C TYR A 138 -24.10 -7.22 -3.48
N THR A 139 -24.34 -6.69 -4.69
CA THR A 139 -24.62 -5.26 -4.91
C THR A 139 -25.78 -4.75 -4.04
N GLY A 140 -26.86 -5.52 -3.88
CA GLY A 140 -28.02 -5.13 -3.08
C GLY A 140 -27.92 -5.43 -1.58
N THR A 141 -26.90 -6.18 -1.16
CA THR A 141 -26.78 -6.71 0.22
C THR A 141 -25.48 -6.33 0.92
N ALA A 142 -24.48 -5.82 0.20
CA ALA A 142 -23.22 -5.37 0.77
C ALA A 142 -23.44 -4.16 1.69
N ASP A 143 -22.79 -4.18 2.86
CA ASP A 143 -22.75 -3.04 3.78
C ASP A 143 -21.92 -1.89 3.21
N ALA A 144 -20.87 -2.19 2.44
CA ALA A 144 -20.07 -1.19 1.73
C ALA A 144 -19.77 -1.56 0.28
N ILE A 145 -19.77 -0.55 -0.60
CA ILE A 145 -19.27 -0.65 -1.98
C ILE A 145 -18.12 0.35 -2.15
N LEU A 146 -16.95 -0.13 -2.57
CA LEU A 146 -15.74 0.67 -2.75
C LEU A 146 -15.49 0.96 -4.23
N PHE A 147 -15.28 2.25 -4.54
CA PHE A 147 -14.99 2.74 -5.88
C PHE A 147 -13.58 3.33 -5.93
N THR A 148 -12.66 2.74 -6.71
CA THR A 148 -11.35 3.33 -6.97
C THR A 148 -11.45 4.47 -7.98
N ALA A 149 -10.74 5.58 -7.74
CA ALA A 149 -10.64 6.65 -8.73
C ALA A 149 -9.98 6.18 -10.05
N GLY A 150 -8.97 5.31 -9.96
CA GLY A 150 -8.19 4.86 -11.12
C GLY A 150 -8.96 3.98 -12.12
N GLY A 151 -9.97 3.23 -11.65
CA GLY A 151 -10.78 2.35 -12.50
C GLY A 151 -12.23 2.83 -12.69
N PHE A 152 -12.56 4.06 -12.29
CA PHE A 152 -13.95 4.53 -12.24
C PHE A 152 -14.44 4.95 -13.63
N THR A 153 -15.63 4.47 -14.01
CA THR A 153 -16.38 4.96 -15.17
C THR A 153 -17.86 5.08 -14.81
N LEU A 154 -18.53 6.13 -15.32
CA LEU A 154 -19.94 6.40 -15.02
C LEU A 154 -20.87 5.29 -15.51
N ASP A 155 -20.54 4.67 -16.64
CA ASP A 155 -21.35 3.59 -17.21
C ASP A 155 -21.26 2.29 -16.41
N ASN A 156 -20.29 2.23 -15.49
CA ASN A 156 -20.02 1.09 -14.63
C ASN A 156 -20.21 1.48 -13.17
N ILE A 157 -21.41 1.89 -12.79
CA ILE A 157 -21.86 2.04 -11.38
C ILE A 157 -23.05 1.11 -11.11
N PRO A 158 -23.36 0.77 -9.84
CA PRO A 158 -24.57 0.03 -9.52
C PRO A 158 -25.81 0.73 -10.08
N LYS A 159 -26.60 0.01 -10.89
CA LYS A 159 -27.87 0.52 -11.46
C LYS A 159 -29.06 0.33 -10.53
N ALA A 160 -28.95 -0.60 -9.58
CA ALA A 160 -29.98 -0.83 -8.59
C ALA A 160 -30.04 0.35 -7.60
N PRO A 161 -31.23 0.67 -7.03
CA PRO A 161 -31.34 1.67 -5.98
C PRO A 161 -30.41 1.35 -4.81
N LYS A 162 -29.70 2.36 -4.31
CA LYS A 162 -28.79 2.24 -3.17
C LYS A 162 -29.59 2.03 -1.87
N PRO A 163 -29.45 0.89 -1.17
CA PRO A 163 -30.10 0.71 0.13
C PRO A 163 -29.60 1.72 1.17
N GLN A 164 -30.47 2.18 2.07
CA GLN A 164 -30.12 3.21 3.06
C GLN A 164 -29.00 2.78 4.03
N PHE A 165 -28.90 1.49 4.33
CA PHE A 165 -27.81 0.98 5.18
C PHE A 165 -26.46 0.95 4.46
N GLN A 166 -26.46 0.90 3.12
CA GLN A 166 -25.24 0.69 2.34
C GLN A 166 -24.39 1.96 2.28
N ARG A 167 -23.09 1.80 2.51
CA ARG A 167 -22.08 2.86 2.43
C ARG A 167 -21.36 2.79 1.10
N TRP A 168 -21.42 3.85 0.31
CA TRP A 168 -20.53 3.98 -0.86
C TRP A 168 -19.27 4.71 -0.44
N VAL A 169 -18.12 4.12 -0.72
CA VAL A 169 -16.81 4.62 -0.29
C VAL A 169 -16.00 5.00 -1.52
N TRP A 170 -15.61 6.27 -1.61
CA TRP A 170 -14.71 6.76 -2.65
C TRP A 170 -13.27 6.54 -2.21
N VAL A 171 -12.51 5.76 -2.99
CA VAL A 171 -11.14 5.38 -2.66
C VAL A 171 -10.15 5.94 -3.67
N ASP A 172 -9.17 6.66 -3.17
CA ASP A 172 -8.27 7.45 -4.00
C ASP A 172 -7.00 7.82 -3.24
N VAL A 173 -5.88 7.22 -3.60
CA VAL A 173 -4.59 7.50 -2.94
C VAL A 173 -3.60 8.23 -3.86
N GLU A 174 -4.11 8.81 -4.95
CA GLU A 174 -3.29 9.50 -5.93
C GLU A 174 -3.49 11.02 -5.86
N ALA A 175 -2.44 11.76 -6.21
CA ALA A 175 -2.49 13.22 -6.23
C ALA A 175 -3.64 13.72 -7.14
N PRO A 176 -4.37 14.78 -6.74
CA PRO A 176 -5.51 15.29 -7.51
C PRO A 176 -5.12 15.93 -8.84
N THR A 177 -3.85 16.26 -9.03
CA THR A 177 -3.33 16.86 -10.26
C THR A 177 -2.26 15.95 -10.83
N GLU A 178 -2.37 15.50 -12.07
CA GLU A 178 -1.25 14.88 -12.80
C GLU A 178 -0.94 15.69 -14.05
N PRO A 179 0.35 15.79 -14.46
CA PRO A 179 0.69 16.33 -15.77
C PRO A 179 0.00 15.53 -16.88
N GLY A 180 -0.78 16.21 -17.73
CA GLY A 180 -1.44 15.58 -18.89
C GLY A 180 -2.93 15.26 -18.74
N GLY A 181 -3.58 15.59 -17.62
CA GLY A 181 -5.04 15.75 -17.53
C GLY A 181 -5.91 14.47 -17.62
N LEU A 182 -5.37 13.32 -18.05
CA LEU A 182 -6.15 12.09 -18.21
C LEU A 182 -6.75 11.56 -16.90
N ARG A 183 -6.01 11.58 -15.78
CA ARG A 183 -6.56 11.20 -14.46
C ARG A 183 -7.50 12.25 -13.89
N THR A 184 -7.31 13.50 -14.27
CA THR A 184 -8.21 14.62 -13.96
C THR A 184 -9.59 14.39 -14.59
N ALA A 185 -9.70 13.73 -15.76
CA ALA A 185 -10.98 13.49 -16.43
C ALA A 185 -11.92 12.53 -15.68
N ASN A 186 -11.42 11.45 -15.07
CA ASN A 186 -12.24 10.56 -14.23
C ASN A 186 -12.59 11.23 -12.89
N THR A 187 -11.67 12.02 -12.36
CA THR A 187 -11.84 12.81 -11.13
C THR A 187 -12.86 13.95 -11.31
N LEU A 188 -12.91 14.56 -12.50
CA LEU A 188 -13.90 15.56 -12.88
C LEU A 188 -15.30 14.97 -13.04
N ARG A 189 -15.49 13.64 -12.98
CA ARG A 189 -16.80 12.99 -13.07
C ARG A 189 -17.31 12.43 -11.73
N VAL A 190 -16.50 12.43 -10.67
CA VAL A 190 -16.96 11.98 -9.33
C VAL A 190 -18.07 12.88 -8.78
N HIS A 191 -18.19 14.13 -9.24
CA HIS A 191 -19.33 14.98 -8.90
C HIS A 191 -20.69 14.34 -9.25
N LYS A 192 -20.74 13.40 -10.21
CA LYS A 192 -21.97 12.66 -10.53
C LYS A 192 -22.32 11.56 -9.52
N MET A 193 -21.39 11.25 -8.61
CA MET A 193 -21.65 10.44 -7.42
C MET A 193 -21.83 11.29 -6.16
N ASN A 194 -21.88 12.62 -6.29
CA ASN A 194 -22.25 13.49 -5.18
C ASN A 194 -23.58 13.02 -4.59
N HIS A 195 -23.70 13.07 -3.27
CA HIS A 195 -24.83 12.55 -2.49
C HIS A 195 -24.96 11.03 -2.43
N LEU A 196 -24.26 10.26 -3.27
CA LEU A 196 -24.22 8.80 -3.17
C LEU A 196 -23.07 8.32 -2.27
N VAL A 197 -21.92 8.98 -2.35
CA VAL A 197 -20.73 8.68 -1.54
C VAL A 197 -20.99 9.05 -0.07
N ASN A 198 -20.84 8.07 0.81
CA ASN A 198 -20.94 8.27 2.26
C ASN A 198 -19.58 8.57 2.88
N TRP A 199 -18.53 7.87 2.45
CA TRP A 199 -17.20 7.98 3.04
C TRP A 199 -16.12 8.18 1.99
N THR A 200 -15.08 8.91 2.38
CA THR A 200 -13.84 9.08 1.65
C THR A 200 -12.75 8.21 2.28
N MET A 201 -12.00 7.50 1.45
CA MET A 201 -10.86 6.68 1.86
C MET A 201 -9.64 7.08 1.02
N THR A 202 -8.82 8.01 1.52
CA THR A 202 -7.73 8.63 0.75
C THR A 202 -6.47 8.81 1.59
N TYR A 203 -5.38 9.25 0.96
CA TYR A 203 -4.13 9.57 1.68
C TYR A 203 -4.28 10.73 2.67
N HIS A 204 -5.30 11.58 2.52
CA HIS A 204 -5.43 12.82 3.30
C HIS A 204 -5.91 12.55 4.74
N SER A 205 -5.34 13.24 5.72
CA SER A 205 -5.64 13.02 7.14
C SER A 205 -7.09 13.35 7.53
N GLU A 206 -7.74 14.27 6.80
CA GLU A 206 -9.17 14.63 6.98
C GLU A 206 -10.16 13.63 6.35
N SER A 207 -9.72 12.55 5.70
CA SER A 207 -10.64 11.54 5.19
C SER A 207 -11.39 10.79 6.30
N ASP A 208 -12.57 10.26 5.95
CA ASP A 208 -13.31 9.36 6.83
C ASP A 208 -12.46 8.14 7.20
N ILE A 209 -11.68 7.64 6.25
CA ILE A 209 -10.70 6.57 6.45
C ILE A 209 -9.39 7.02 5.83
N ILE A 210 -8.29 6.92 6.56
CA ILE A 210 -6.97 7.27 6.00
C ILE A 210 -6.41 6.04 5.29
N ALA A 211 -6.25 6.15 3.97
CA ALA A 211 -5.62 5.17 3.12
C ALA A 211 -4.19 5.60 2.76
N SER A 212 -3.22 5.09 3.52
CA SER A 212 -1.80 5.37 3.32
C SER A 212 -1.11 4.21 2.58
N TYR A 213 0.03 4.51 1.96
CA TYR A 213 0.93 3.47 1.43
C TYR A 213 1.78 2.79 2.51
N GLY A 214 1.73 3.29 3.74
CA GLY A 214 2.45 2.75 4.88
C GLY A 214 2.25 3.61 6.14
N HIS A 215 2.73 3.09 7.26
CA HIS A 215 2.59 3.69 8.58
C HIS A 215 3.61 3.08 9.55
N PHE A 216 3.53 3.47 10.82
CA PHE A 216 4.38 2.95 11.89
C PHE A 216 3.56 2.15 12.90
N LEU A 217 4.18 1.14 13.49
CA LEU A 217 3.63 0.35 14.59
C LEU A 217 4.52 0.54 15.82
N SER A 218 3.90 0.79 16.97
CA SER A 218 4.61 0.90 18.25
C SER A 218 5.18 -0.45 18.66
N LEU A 219 6.49 -0.51 18.89
CA LEU A 219 7.13 -1.71 19.41
C LEU A 219 6.77 -1.91 20.89
N GLY A 220 6.29 -3.11 21.21
CA GLY A 220 5.83 -3.45 22.56
C GLY A 220 4.42 -2.93 22.90
N ALA A 221 3.69 -2.35 21.93
CA ALA A 221 2.29 -2.01 22.16
C ALA A 221 1.40 -3.26 22.16
N THR A 222 0.50 -3.33 23.14
CA THR A 222 -0.51 -4.40 23.27
C THR A 222 -1.75 -4.12 22.42
N VAL A 223 -2.01 -2.85 22.11
CA VAL A 223 -3.16 -2.39 21.32
C VAL A 223 -2.63 -1.57 20.14
N LYS A 224 -3.09 -1.88 18.93
CA LYS A 224 -2.79 -1.07 17.75
C LYS A 224 -3.84 0.04 17.62
N PRO A 225 -3.44 1.28 17.29
CA PRO A 225 -4.39 2.34 17.03
C PRO A 225 -5.21 2.02 15.78
N LEU A 226 -6.44 2.52 15.74
CA LEU A 226 -7.32 2.35 14.59
C LEU A 226 -6.81 3.11 13.36
N ARG A 227 -6.16 4.26 13.58
CA ARG A 227 -5.55 5.13 12.57
C ARG A 227 -4.03 5.14 12.69
N PRO A 228 -3.32 4.03 12.45
CA PRO A 228 -1.88 3.95 12.69
C PRO A 228 -1.04 4.86 11.78
N ASN A 229 -1.66 5.47 10.78
CA ASN A 229 -1.02 6.37 9.83
C ASN A 229 -0.52 7.67 10.46
N LEU A 230 -1.13 8.11 11.56
CA LEU A 230 -0.77 9.35 12.24
C LEU A 230 0.18 9.06 13.40
N LEU A 231 1.31 9.75 13.45
CA LEU A 231 2.31 9.54 14.50
C LEU A 231 1.75 9.87 15.89
N SER A 232 0.79 10.80 15.98
CA SER A 232 0.09 11.15 17.22
C SER A 232 -0.62 9.96 17.87
N GLU A 233 -1.03 8.96 17.09
CA GLU A 233 -1.69 7.74 17.56
C GLU A 233 -0.70 6.75 18.21
N HIS A 234 0.60 7.06 18.16
CA HIS A 234 1.70 6.29 18.74
C HIS A 234 2.35 7.01 19.92
N SER A 235 1.58 7.80 20.67
CA SER A 235 2.05 8.74 21.70
C SER A 235 3.10 8.18 22.65
N GLU A 236 2.91 6.98 23.22
CA GLU A 236 3.87 6.40 24.17
C GLU A 236 5.19 5.99 23.50
N ALA A 237 5.14 5.38 22.31
CA ALA A 237 6.35 5.01 21.57
C ALA A 237 7.12 6.27 21.13
N VAL A 238 6.40 7.31 20.69
CA VAL A 238 6.97 8.61 20.32
C VAL A 238 7.58 9.32 21.51
N LYS A 239 6.95 9.28 22.68
CA LYS A 239 7.49 9.85 23.92
C LYS A 239 8.79 9.18 24.32
N ARG A 240 8.83 7.85 24.33
CA ARG A 240 10.04 7.07 24.62
C ARG A 240 11.16 7.36 23.62
N TYR A 241 10.81 7.45 22.34
CA TYR A 241 11.76 7.79 21.28
C TYR A 241 12.31 9.21 21.42
N THR A 242 11.46 10.19 21.69
CA THR A 242 11.87 11.60 21.87
C THR A 242 12.84 11.73 23.04
N ALA A 243 12.53 11.09 24.17
CA ALA A 243 13.44 11.05 25.31
C ALA A 243 14.80 10.38 24.97
N ALA A 244 14.82 9.41 24.05
CA ALA A 244 16.06 8.80 23.56
C ALA A 244 16.89 9.77 22.71
N LEU A 245 16.24 10.55 21.86
CA LEU A 245 16.90 11.60 21.08
C LEU A 245 17.50 12.68 21.99
N GLU A 246 16.76 13.13 23.00
CA GLU A 246 17.20 14.15 23.97
C GLU A 246 18.43 13.70 24.78
N ARG A 247 18.50 12.42 25.14
CA ARG A 247 19.69 11.83 25.79
C ARG A 247 20.87 11.63 24.84
N GLY A 248 20.66 11.75 23.54
CA GLY A 248 21.68 11.45 22.53
C GLY A 248 21.93 9.95 22.36
N ASP A 249 20.93 9.10 22.60
CA ASP A 249 21.02 7.64 22.42
C ASP A 249 21.52 7.32 20.99
N THR A 250 22.41 6.35 20.89
CA THR A 250 22.98 5.90 19.62
C THR A 250 22.26 4.66 19.09
N LEU A 251 22.49 4.32 17.83
CA LEU A 251 21.98 3.07 17.28
C LEU A 251 22.53 1.83 18.02
N GLU A 252 23.73 1.94 18.59
CA GLU A 252 24.33 0.88 19.42
C GLU A 252 23.49 0.61 20.68
N ASN A 253 23.00 1.66 21.34
CA ASN A 253 22.13 1.51 22.51
C ASN A 253 20.83 0.77 22.18
N VAL A 254 20.35 0.91 20.95
CA VAL A 254 19.08 0.34 20.49
C VAL A 254 19.23 -1.05 19.89
N MET A 255 20.27 -1.29 19.10
CA MET A 255 20.45 -2.51 18.30
C MET A 255 21.57 -3.43 18.81
N GLY A 256 22.37 -2.97 19.78
CA GLY A 256 23.54 -3.71 20.27
C GLY A 256 24.71 -3.73 19.29
N PRO A 257 25.66 -4.67 19.44
CA PRO A 257 26.97 -4.63 18.77
C PRO A 257 26.92 -4.81 17.24
N SER A 258 25.81 -5.29 16.69
CA SER A 258 25.64 -5.50 15.24
C SER A 258 25.28 -4.21 14.47
N TRP A 259 25.08 -3.08 15.16
CA TRP A 259 24.61 -1.84 14.53
C TRP A 259 25.51 -1.35 13.38
N ARG A 260 26.84 -1.58 13.46
CA ARG A 260 27.79 -1.13 12.44
C ARG A 260 27.59 -1.81 11.10
N SER A 261 27.32 -3.12 11.09
CA SER A 261 27.03 -3.84 9.84
C SER A 261 25.66 -3.43 9.28
N PHE A 262 24.72 -3.09 10.17
CA PHE A 262 23.41 -2.59 9.78
C PHE A 262 23.49 -1.28 9.00
N VAL A 263 24.44 -0.38 9.29
CA VAL A 263 24.54 0.95 8.65
C VAL A 263 25.59 1.05 7.54
N LYS A 264 26.49 0.07 7.43
CA LYS A 264 27.53 0.07 6.39
C LYS A 264 26.91 -0.13 5.00
N ARG A 265 27.21 0.77 4.07
CA ARG A 265 26.73 0.73 2.69
C ARG A 265 27.86 1.08 1.73
N PRO A 266 27.98 0.42 0.56
CA PRO A 266 28.99 0.73 -0.44
C PRO A 266 28.68 1.99 -1.28
N LYS A 267 27.42 2.37 -1.40
CA LYS A 267 26.97 3.50 -2.23
C LYS A 267 26.19 4.53 -1.42
N VAL A 268 26.15 5.75 -1.93
CA VAL A 268 25.56 6.89 -1.21
C VAL A 268 24.07 7.04 -1.52
N VAL A 269 23.71 7.31 -2.78
CA VAL A 269 22.35 7.74 -3.16
C VAL A 269 21.82 6.97 -4.35
N ALA A 270 20.59 6.47 -4.25
CA ALA A 270 19.81 5.94 -5.36
C ALA A 270 18.51 6.72 -5.58
N TRP A 271 18.02 6.72 -6.81
CA TRP A 271 16.68 7.17 -7.17
C TRP A 271 16.05 6.21 -8.18
N MET A 272 14.78 5.89 -8.02
CA MET A 272 14.04 5.04 -8.96
C MET A 272 12.77 5.74 -9.41
N SER A 273 12.62 5.93 -10.73
CA SER A 273 11.43 6.56 -11.29
C SER A 273 11.24 6.21 -12.77
N SER A 274 9.99 6.09 -13.18
CA SER A 274 9.57 5.96 -14.58
C SER A 274 8.59 7.04 -15.02
N HIS A 275 8.22 7.98 -14.13
CA HIS A 275 7.34 9.10 -14.45
C HIS A 275 8.15 10.39 -14.46
N CYS A 276 8.51 10.85 -15.65
CA CYS A 276 9.36 12.03 -15.84
C CYS A 276 8.49 13.23 -16.25
N ARG A 277 8.98 14.46 -16.01
CA ARG A 277 8.26 15.73 -16.21
C ARG A 277 7.07 15.85 -15.25
N THR A 278 7.38 16.19 -14.01
CA THR A 278 6.41 16.14 -12.91
C THR A 278 6.03 17.53 -12.43
N ASN A 279 4.86 17.67 -11.81
CA ASN A 279 4.43 18.95 -11.23
C ASN A 279 5.35 19.39 -10.08
N SER A 280 5.94 18.43 -9.36
CA SER A 280 6.94 18.71 -8.32
C SER A 280 8.31 19.09 -8.87
N ARG A 281 8.55 18.95 -10.19
CA ARG A 281 9.85 19.11 -10.85
C ARG A 281 10.99 18.41 -10.13
N ARG A 282 10.71 17.24 -9.54
CA ARG A 282 11.74 16.45 -8.84
C ARG A 282 12.94 16.14 -9.73
N GLU A 283 12.72 16.00 -11.04
CA GLU A 283 13.75 15.78 -12.04
C GLU A 283 14.74 16.95 -12.12
N ASP A 284 14.27 18.19 -11.99
CA ASP A 284 15.11 19.39 -12.00
C ASP A 284 15.96 19.43 -10.73
N TYR A 285 15.37 19.08 -9.57
CA TYR A 285 16.09 18.95 -8.30
C TYR A 285 17.19 17.88 -8.38
N ILE A 286 16.87 16.72 -8.93
CA ILE A 286 17.81 15.60 -9.08
C ILE A 286 18.90 15.94 -10.09
N ALA A 287 18.59 16.62 -11.19
CA ALA A 287 19.56 17.07 -12.16
C ALA A 287 20.58 18.04 -11.54
N GLU A 288 20.13 18.99 -10.71
CA GLU A 288 21.01 19.89 -9.98
C GLU A 288 21.82 19.15 -8.90
N LEU A 289 21.22 18.24 -8.14
CA LEU A 289 21.92 17.39 -7.16
C LEU A 289 23.04 16.56 -7.79
N SER A 290 22.77 15.98 -8.97
CA SER A 290 23.71 15.11 -9.70
C SER A 290 25.02 15.82 -10.10
N LYS A 291 25.07 17.15 -10.04
CA LYS A 291 26.30 17.92 -10.30
C LYS A 291 27.30 17.85 -9.14
N TYR A 292 26.83 17.47 -7.95
CA TYR A 292 27.61 17.54 -6.70
C TYR A 292 27.79 16.18 -6.01
N ILE A 293 26.98 15.19 -6.36
CA ILE A 293 27.07 13.82 -5.85
C ILE A 293 26.59 12.84 -6.92
N THR A 294 27.22 11.68 -7.01
CA THR A 294 26.76 10.60 -7.89
C THR A 294 25.41 10.07 -7.39
N VAL A 295 24.38 10.17 -8.24
CA VAL A 295 23.05 9.62 -8.01
C VAL A 295 22.83 8.48 -8.98
N ASP A 296 22.68 7.26 -8.49
CA ASP A 296 22.36 6.09 -9.31
C ASP A 296 20.86 6.11 -9.65
N LYS A 297 20.53 6.24 -10.94
CA LYS A 297 19.16 6.47 -11.42
C LYS A 297 18.60 5.23 -12.10
N TYR A 298 17.59 4.64 -11.48
CA TYR A 298 16.88 3.45 -11.94
C TYR A 298 15.55 3.82 -12.63
N GLY A 299 15.13 2.99 -13.59
CA GLY A 299 13.81 3.10 -14.24
C GLY A 299 13.79 4.04 -15.46
N GLY A 300 12.60 4.39 -15.94
CA GLY A 300 12.41 5.17 -17.18
C GLY A 300 12.99 6.59 -17.18
N CYS A 301 13.28 7.16 -16.00
CA CYS A 301 13.97 8.45 -15.84
C CYS A 301 15.48 8.31 -15.59
N GLY A 302 16.02 7.09 -15.68
CA GLY A 302 17.41 6.76 -15.45
C GLY A 302 17.98 5.82 -16.52
N ASN A 303 19.21 5.38 -16.32
CA ASN A 303 19.91 4.45 -17.21
C ASN A 303 20.17 3.08 -16.59
N ILE A 304 19.83 2.89 -15.31
CA ILE A 304 19.99 1.62 -14.61
C ILE A 304 18.64 0.88 -14.61
N THR A 305 18.66 -0.41 -14.90
CA THR A 305 17.46 -1.25 -14.86
C THR A 305 17.47 -2.13 -13.60
N CYS A 306 16.29 -2.32 -13.01
CA CYS A 306 16.08 -3.41 -12.07
C CYS A 306 16.03 -4.73 -12.85
N TYR A 307 16.56 -5.81 -12.27
CA TYR A 307 16.39 -7.16 -12.83
C TYR A 307 14.91 -7.43 -13.15
N HIS A 308 14.64 -8.03 -14.32
CA HIS A 308 13.31 -8.36 -14.84
C HIS A 308 12.36 -7.21 -15.20
N ARG A 309 12.83 -5.95 -15.35
CA ARG A 309 11.97 -4.78 -15.64
C ARG A 309 10.79 -4.64 -14.67
N ASP A 310 10.96 -5.09 -13.43
CA ASP A 310 9.98 -4.88 -12.36
C ASP A 310 10.53 -3.87 -11.33
N PRO A 311 10.52 -2.56 -11.65
CA PRO A 311 10.95 -1.52 -10.72
C PRO A 311 10.00 -1.36 -9.52
N LEU A 312 8.84 -2.04 -9.50
CA LEU A 312 7.92 -2.04 -8.36
C LEU A 312 8.00 -3.34 -7.55
N GLY A 313 8.76 -4.32 -8.04
CA GLY A 313 8.96 -5.60 -7.39
C GLY A 313 9.83 -5.48 -6.14
N ASN A 314 9.40 -6.17 -5.08
CA ASN A 314 10.14 -6.32 -3.83
C ASN A 314 11.60 -6.80 -4.06
N LEU A 315 11.84 -7.55 -5.14
CA LEU A 315 13.16 -8.06 -5.50
C LEU A 315 14.17 -6.96 -5.83
N CYS A 316 13.77 -5.86 -6.49
CA CYS A 316 14.72 -4.78 -6.78
C CYS A 316 15.15 -4.10 -5.47
N TRP A 317 14.19 -3.85 -4.58
CA TRP A 317 14.48 -3.31 -3.27
C TRP A 317 15.39 -4.22 -2.46
N GLN A 318 15.15 -5.53 -2.43
CA GLN A 318 15.96 -6.48 -1.67
C GLN A 318 17.36 -6.67 -2.24
N ASN A 319 17.47 -6.83 -3.56
CA ASN A 319 18.71 -7.29 -4.19
C ASN A 319 19.62 -6.15 -4.65
N MET A 320 19.03 -5.01 -5.04
CA MET A 320 19.77 -3.93 -5.69
C MET A 320 19.92 -2.71 -4.79
N LEU A 321 18.91 -2.39 -3.97
CA LEU A 321 18.91 -1.17 -3.16
C LEU A 321 19.32 -1.46 -1.71
N SER A 322 18.66 -2.42 -1.07
CA SER A 322 18.88 -2.83 0.32
C SER A 322 20.32 -3.32 0.50
N GLY A 323 21.00 -2.79 1.52
CA GLY A 323 22.42 -3.09 1.78
C GLY A 323 23.41 -2.36 0.87
N ASN A 324 22.97 -1.76 -0.25
CA ASN A 324 23.84 -1.04 -1.18
C ASN A 324 23.88 0.46 -0.95
N TYR A 325 22.74 1.09 -0.63
CA TYR A 325 22.66 2.56 -0.51
C TYR A 325 22.37 3.02 0.91
N SER A 326 22.94 4.18 1.27
CA SER A 326 22.60 4.88 2.52
C SER A 326 21.32 5.69 2.38
N PHE A 327 21.14 6.32 1.23
CA PHE A 327 20.03 7.22 0.98
C PHE A 327 19.26 6.81 -0.28
N TYR A 328 17.95 6.98 -0.19
CA TYR A 328 17.05 6.86 -1.33
C TYR A 328 16.30 8.17 -1.53
N LEU A 329 16.27 8.67 -2.76
CA LEU A 329 15.54 9.89 -3.10
C LEU A 329 14.03 9.60 -3.22
N SER A 330 13.31 9.76 -2.13
CA SER A 330 11.85 9.61 -2.00
C SER A 330 11.13 10.85 -2.53
N MET A 331 11.21 11.07 -3.85
CA MET A 331 10.68 12.29 -4.48
C MET A 331 9.29 12.07 -5.08
N GLU A 332 8.28 12.76 -4.55
CA GLU A 332 6.90 12.67 -5.04
C GLU A 332 6.70 13.37 -6.39
N ASN A 333 5.72 12.91 -7.17
CA ASN A 333 5.36 13.51 -8.46
C ASN A 333 4.73 14.90 -8.29
N ASN A 334 4.14 15.16 -7.12
CA ASN A 334 3.38 16.36 -6.83
C ASN A 334 3.67 16.85 -5.41
N LEU A 335 3.58 18.16 -5.23
CA LEU A 335 3.71 18.80 -3.92
C LEU A 335 2.31 19.07 -3.36
N CYS A 336 1.64 18.04 -2.84
CA CYS A 336 0.29 18.17 -2.25
C CYS A 336 0.33 17.92 -0.74
N VAL A 337 -0.58 18.58 -0.01
CA VAL A 337 -0.80 18.33 1.43
C VAL A 337 -1.06 16.85 1.65
N ASP A 338 -0.44 16.26 2.66
CA ASP A 338 -0.53 14.85 3.08
C ASP A 338 -0.19 13.79 2.01
N TYR A 339 0.20 14.18 0.79
CA TYR A 339 0.49 13.22 -0.28
C TYR A 339 1.86 12.56 -0.05
N ILE A 340 1.81 11.37 0.52
CA ILE A 340 2.96 10.52 0.86
C ILE A 340 2.68 9.11 0.36
N THR A 341 3.59 8.56 -0.45
CA THR A 341 3.35 7.27 -1.09
C THR A 341 4.40 6.20 -0.75
N GLU A 342 4.36 5.08 -1.47
CA GLU A 342 5.33 3.98 -1.40
C GLU A 342 6.79 4.46 -1.53
N LYS A 343 7.03 5.60 -2.19
CA LYS A 343 8.37 6.18 -2.37
C LYS A 343 9.02 6.50 -1.03
N LEU A 344 8.23 6.86 -0.03
CA LEU A 344 8.71 7.08 1.33
C LEU A 344 8.83 5.76 2.11
N TYR A 345 7.79 4.93 2.09
CA TYR A 345 7.73 3.78 3.00
C TYR A 345 8.63 2.62 2.57
N ASN A 346 8.83 2.41 1.27
CA ASN A 346 9.71 1.35 0.77
C ASN A 346 11.16 1.46 1.31
N PRO A 347 11.88 2.60 1.20
CA PRO A 347 13.23 2.67 1.76
C PRO A 347 13.27 2.46 3.28
N LEU A 348 12.24 2.89 4.03
CA LEU A 348 12.13 2.64 5.46
C LEU A 348 12.00 1.14 5.78
N LEU A 349 11.24 0.39 4.99
CA LEU A 349 11.13 -1.07 5.10
C LEU A 349 12.44 -1.78 4.73
N HIS A 350 13.27 -1.16 3.89
CA HIS A 350 14.53 -1.72 3.38
C HIS A 350 15.79 -1.16 4.04
N ASN A 351 15.67 -0.56 5.23
CA ASN A 351 16.81 -0.07 6.03
C ASN A 351 17.67 0.99 5.30
N ILE A 352 17.01 1.88 4.55
CA ILE A 352 17.60 3.01 3.84
C ILE A 352 16.95 4.29 4.37
N VAL A 353 17.73 5.38 4.53
CA VAL A 353 17.18 6.67 4.97
C VAL A 353 16.54 7.38 3.77
N PRO A 354 15.23 7.70 3.81
CA PRO A 354 14.58 8.45 2.75
C PRO A 354 15.00 9.92 2.77
N VAL A 355 15.31 10.45 1.59
CA VAL A 355 15.48 11.87 1.32
C VAL A 355 14.24 12.35 0.57
N VAL A 356 13.39 13.10 1.26
CA VAL A 356 12.00 13.35 0.82
C VAL A 356 11.86 14.67 0.07
N TRP A 357 11.02 14.66 -0.97
CA TRP A 357 10.60 15.86 -1.71
C TRP A 357 9.11 15.74 -2.03
N GLY A 358 8.27 16.42 -1.26
CA GLY A 358 6.81 16.33 -1.36
C GLY A 358 6.13 17.46 -0.58
N GLY A 359 4.80 17.49 -0.66
CA GLY A 359 3.98 18.52 -0.02
C GLY A 359 3.42 18.15 1.36
N GLY A 360 3.62 16.90 1.82
CA GLY A 360 3.10 16.43 3.10
C GLY A 360 3.81 17.03 4.32
N ASP A 361 3.08 17.09 5.44
CA ASP A 361 3.66 17.38 6.76
C ASP A 361 4.28 16.11 7.33
N TYR A 362 5.55 15.86 6.99
CA TYR A 362 6.24 14.64 7.41
C TYR A 362 6.31 14.45 8.93
N ASP A 363 6.23 15.52 9.73
CA ASP A 363 6.27 15.39 11.20
C ASP A 363 4.96 14.80 11.77
N GLN A 364 3.87 14.90 11.01
CA GLN A 364 2.60 14.25 11.34
C GLN A 364 2.65 12.73 11.10
N PHE A 365 3.47 12.26 10.15
CA PHE A 365 3.45 10.87 9.69
C PHE A 365 4.71 10.07 10.03
N LEU A 366 5.86 10.72 10.27
CA LEU A 366 7.15 10.07 10.47
C LEU A 366 7.77 10.41 11.80
N PRO A 367 8.48 9.45 12.44
CA PRO A 367 9.32 9.75 13.57
C PRO A 367 10.29 10.88 13.20
N PRO A 368 10.47 11.91 14.05
CA PRO A 368 11.45 12.95 13.80
C PRO A 368 12.83 12.32 13.61
N HIS A 369 13.68 12.92 12.78
CA HIS A 369 15.02 12.38 12.50
C HIS A 369 15.05 10.96 11.87
N SER A 370 13.95 10.48 11.29
CA SER A 370 13.93 9.22 10.49
C SER A 370 14.14 9.44 8.98
N TYR A 371 14.16 10.70 8.54
CA TYR A 371 14.20 11.11 7.14
C TYR A 371 14.99 12.41 6.98
N ILE A 372 15.36 12.75 5.75
CA ILE A 372 15.98 14.04 5.39
C ILE A 372 15.03 14.79 4.47
N ASN A 373 14.52 15.95 4.90
CA ASN A 373 13.70 16.79 4.03
C ASN A 373 14.57 17.57 3.04
N ALA A 374 14.53 17.21 1.75
CA ALA A 374 15.28 17.89 0.70
C ALA A 374 14.86 19.35 0.54
N ARG A 375 13.64 19.70 0.97
CA ARG A 375 13.16 21.08 0.96
C ARG A 375 14.00 22.00 1.84
N HIS A 376 14.76 21.50 2.81
CA HIS A 376 15.57 22.36 3.68
C HIS A 376 16.93 22.75 3.07
N TYR A 377 17.28 22.23 1.90
CA TYR A 377 18.65 22.33 1.37
C TYR A 377 18.68 22.75 -0.10
N HIS A 378 19.65 23.57 -0.47
CA HIS A 378 20.05 23.62 -1.87
C HIS A 378 20.65 22.25 -2.23
N PRO A 379 20.47 21.72 -3.46
CA PRO A 379 21.03 20.41 -3.85
C PRO A 379 22.53 20.25 -3.57
N ARG A 380 23.32 21.32 -3.70
CA ARG A 380 24.73 21.37 -3.30
C ARG A 380 24.96 21.14 -1.79
N GLU A 381 24.13 21.74 -0.95
CA GLU A 381 24.19 21.58 0.51
C GLU A 381 23.75 20.18 0.92
N LEU A 382 22.70 19.67 0.27
CA LEU A 382 22.24 18.30 0.46
C LEU A 382 23.33 17.30 0.08
N ALA A 383 23.99 17.45 -1.07
CA ALA A 383 25.11 16.59 -1.47
C ALA A 383 26.19 16.51 -0.39
N ARG A 384 26.62 17.66 0.16
CA ARG A 384 27.60 17.70 1.25
C ARG A 384 27.11 17.01 2.52
N LEU A 385 25.84 17.20 2.88
CA LEU A 385 25.23 16.53 4.02
C LEU A 385 25.26 15.01 3.83
N LEU A 386 24.77 14.51 2.70
CA LEU A 386 24.70 13.07 2.40
C LEU A 386 26.09 12.43 2.38
N THR A 387 27.09 13.09 1.78
CA THR A 387 28.48 12.61 1.78
C THR A 387 29.04 12.53 3.21
N ARG A 388 28.84 13.56 4.04
CA ARG A 388 29.32 13.55 5.43
C ARG A 388 28.67 12.45 6.25
N LEU A 389 27.34 12.31 6.17
CA LEU A 389 26.61 11.27 6.89
C LEU A 389 27.06 9.87 6.45
N HIS A 390 27.23 9.64 5.14
CA HIS A 390 27.71 8.35 4.63
C HIS A 390 29.10 7.97 5.16
N GLN A 391 29.98 8.95 5.36
CA GLN A 391 31.34 8.76 5.88
C GLN A 391 31.39 8.61 7.41
N ASP A 392 30.31 8.95 8.12
CA ASP A 392 30.20 8.86 9.57
C ASP A 392 29.08 7.87 9.96
N PRO A 393 29.42 6.60 10.22
CA PRO A 393 28.44 5.58 10.61
C PRO A 393 27.64 5.95 11.85
N VAL A 394 28.22 6.69 12.81
CA VAL A 394 27.52 7.09 14.03
C VAL A 394 26.47 8.12 13.69
N ALA A 395 26.83 9.16 12.92
CA ALA A 395 25.89 10.19 12.49
C ALA A 395 24.79 9.63 11.58
N TYR A 396 25.11 8.76 10.63
CA TYR A 396 24.10 8.09 9.80
C TYR A 396 23.23 7.13 10.61
N GLY A 397 23.81 6.41 11.58
CA GLY A 397 23.08 5.53 12.48
C GLY A 397 22.01 6.23 13.33
N ARG A 398 22.18 7.52 13.65
CA ARG A 398 21.16 8.32 14.34
C ARG A 398 19.81 8.34 13.61
N TYR A 399 19.81 8.28 12.27
CA TYR A 399 18.60 8.20 11.46
C TYR A 399 17.84 6.87 11.55
N HIS A 400 18.37 5.91 12.32
CA HIS A 400 17.78 4.59 12.52
C HIS A 400 17.39 4.31 13.98
N VAL A 401 17.65 5.23 14.93
CA VAL A 401 17.35 5.04 16.37
C VAL A 401 15.87 4.77 16.62
N TRP A 402 14.98 5.37 15.82
CA TRP A 402 13.53 5.14 15.90
C TRP A 402 13.13 3.67 15.79
N ARG A 403 13.96 2.83 15.16
CA ARG A 403 13.70 1.38 14.97
C ARG A 403 13.69 0.59 16.29
N GLY A 404 14.16 1.18 17.39
CA GLY A 404 14.00 0.61 18.74
C GLY A 404 12.62 0.82 19.35
N TYR A 405 11.82 1.69 18.75
CA TYR A 405 10.56 2.18 19.32
C TYR A 405 9.38 1.98 18.36
N LEU A 406 9.64 2.05 17.05
CA LEU A 406 8.63 2.01 16.00
C LEU A 406 9.08 1.08 14.86
N GLN A 407 8.11 0.46 14.19
CA GLN A 407 8.33 -0.41 13.04
C GLN A 407 7.52 0.11 11.85
N ALA A 408 8.18 0.38 10.71
CA ALA A 408 7.48 0.71 9.48
C ALA A 408 6.69 -0.50 8.96
N SER A 409 5.51 -0.24 8.40
CA SER A 409 4.60 -1.24 7.85
C SER A 409 3.93 -0.70 6.59
N ASN A 410 3.66 -1.56 5.62
CA ASN A 410 2.84 -1.27 4.43
C ASN A 410 1.46 -1.95 4.50
N GLN A 411 1.07 -2.46 5.67
CA GLN A 411 -0.16 -3.22 5.87
C GLN A 411 -1.19 -2.41 6.66
N GLY A 412 -2.12 -1.70 6.03
CA GLY A 412 -3.13 -1.00 6.81
C GLY A 412 -4.12 -0.21 5.98
N SER A 413 -5.23 0.14 6.65
CA SER A 413 -6.41 0.94 6.25
C SER A 413 -7.72 0.14 6.19
N MET A 414 -7.68 -1.18 5.95
CA MET A 414 -8.91 -2.01 5.95
C MET A 414 -9.51 -2.27 7.34
N CYS A 415 -8.69 -2.24 8.39
CA CYS A 415 -9.19 -2.37 9.77
C CYS A 415 -10.10 -1.19 10.16
N GLU A 416 -9.71 0.04 9.84
CA GLU A 416 -10.54 1.23 10.11
C GLU A 416 -11.88 1.15 9.38
N LEU A 417 -11.87 0.82 8.09
CA LEU A 417 -13.10 0.62 7.32
C LEU A 417 -13.99 -0.45 7.95
N CYS A 418 -13.42 -1.61 8.30
CA CYS A 418 -14.17 -2.69 8.91
C CYS A 418 -14.77 -2.23 10.25
N HIS A 419 -13.98 -1.62 11.12
CA HIS A 419 -14.45 -1.12 12.40
C HIS A 419 -15.57 -0.08 12.26
N ARG A 420 -15.40 0.91 11.37
CA ARG A 420 -16.44 1.91 11.13
C ARG A 420 -17.75 1.28 10.64
N LEU A 421 -17.72 0.25 9.79
CA LEU A 421 -18.95 -0.44 9.37
C LEU A 421 -19.70 -1.16 10.51
N HIS A 422 -19.00 -1.49 11.59
CA HIS A 422 -19.58 -2.11 12.77
C HIS A 422 -20.08 -1.07 13.79
N THR A 423 -19.44 0.09 13.89
CA THR A 423 -19.69 1.05 14.97
C THR A 423 -20.39 2.33 14.52
N ASP A 424 -20.18 2.78 13.29
CA ASP A 424 -20.75 4.01 12.75
C ASP A 424 -22.15 3.78 12.18
N THR A 425 -23.16 4.13 12.98
CA THR A 425 -24.57 4.09 12.58
C THR A 425 -25.04 5.38 11.91
N SER A 426 -24.20 6.42 11.87
CA SER A 426 -24.57 7.72 11.30
C SER A 426 -24.74 7.62 9.79
N TYR A 427 -25.72 8.34 9.24
CA TYR A 427 -25.94 8.43 7.80
C TYR A 427 -25.60 9.84 7.32
N SER A 428 -24.36 10.02 6.89
CA SER A 428 -23.87 11.23 6.21
C SER A 428 -23.52 10.91 4.76
N HIS A 429 -23.58 11.92 3.89
CA HIS A 429 -23.12 11.82 2.51
C HIS A 429 -22.26 13.02 2.16
N HIS A 430 -21.25 12.79 1.34
CA HIS A 430 -20.44 13.85 0.75
C HIS A 430 -21.24 14.50 -0.39
N THR A 431 -21.53 15.78 -0.24
CA THR A 431 -22.27 16.58 -1.22
C THR A 431 -21.39 17.02 -2.39
N ASP A 432 -20.07 17.03 -2.22
CA ASP A 432 -19.11 17.47 -3.22
C ASP A 432 -17.74 16.80 -3.03
N VAL A 433 -17.60 15.58 -3.56
CA VAL A 433 -16.34 14.80 -3.50
C VAL A 433 -15.24 15.46 -4.32
N SER A 434 -15.59 16.04 -5.48
CA SER A 434 -14.64 16.75 -6.34
C SER A 434 -14.03 17.95 -5.64
N GLY A 435 -14.87 18.82 -5.04
CA GLY A 435 -14.37 19.98 -4.33
C GLY A 435 -13.73 19.62 -3.00
N TRP A 436 -14.19 18.61 -2.27
CA TRP A 436 -13.47 18.10 -1.09
C TRP A 436 -12.04 17.69 -1.47
N ARG A 437 -11.87 16.90 -2.54
CA ARG A 437 -10.55 16.47 -3.02
C ARG A 437 -9.66 17.66 -3.38
N MET A 438 -10.19 18.68 -4.05
CA MET A 438 -9.44 19.88 -4.41
C MET A 438 -9.08 20.76 -3.20
N ARG A 439 -9.95 20.83 -2.19
CA ARG A 439 -9.74 21.62 -0.96
C ARG A 439 -8.76 20.97 0.01
N SER A 440 -8.86 19.65 0.18
CA SER A 440 -8.01 18.88 1.08
C SER A 440 -6.66 18.58 0.41
N GLY A 441 -6.65 18.04 -0.82
CA GLY A 441 -5.43 17.70 -1.56
C GLY A 441 -4.70 18.87 -2.23
N ARG A 442 -4.65 20.06 -1.64
CA ARG A 442 -4.04 21.27 -2.24
C ARG A 442 -2.63 21.00 -2.75
N CYS A 443 -2.44 21.08 -4.07
CA CYS A 443 -1.17 20.85 -4.73
C CYS A 443 -0.51 22.15 -5.20
N GLN A 444 0.81 22.21 -5.13
CA GLN A 444 1.63 23.27 -5.70
C GLN A 444 2.43 22.74 -6.89
N MET A 445 2.56 23.58 -7.91
CA MET A 445 3.49 23.33 -9.01
C MET A 445 4.84 23.97 -8.68
N ALA A 446 5.91 23.20 -8.82
CA ALA A 446 7.25 23.72 -8.74
C ALA A 446 7.54 24.59 -9.99
N PRO A 447 8.17 25.77 -9.84
CA PRO A 447 8.50 26.66 -10.94
C PRO A 447 9.69 26.11 -11.75
N SER A 448 9.76 26.43 -13.05
CA SER A 448 10.79 25.89 -13.96
C SER A 448 12.21 26.38 -13.71
N ASN A 449 12.36 27.41 -12.88
CA ASN A 449 13.58 28.16 -12.72
C ASN A 449 14.07 28.13 -11.26
N MET A 450 13.72 27.10 -10.48
CA MET A 450 14.05 26.98 -9.04
C MET A 450 15.50 27.28 -8.70
N PHE A 451 16.43 26.87 -9.58
CA PHE A 451 17.88 27.01 -9.36
C PHE A 451 18.53 28.09 -10.24
N ASN A 452 17.74 28.96 -10.88
CA ASN A 452 18.27 30.05 -11.68
C ASN A 452 18.93 31.11 -10.78
N SER A 453 20.24 31.32 -10.97
CA SER A 453 21.03 32.27 -10.19
C SER A 453 20.58 33.73 -10.29
N LYS A 454 19.83 34.09 -11.34
CA LYS A 454 19.30 35.45 -11.56
C LYS A 454 18.07 35.79 -10.72
N LEU A 455 17.38 34.80 -10.15
CA LEU A 455 16.17 35.00 -9.33
C LEU A 455 16.50 35.28 -7.84
N GLY A 456 17.77 35.50 -7.53
CA GLY A 456 18.26 35.68 -6.17
C GLY A 456 18.62 34.36 -5.48
N LYS A 457 19.57 34.42 -4.55
CA LYS A 457 19.96 33.27 -3.70
C LYS A 457 18.74 32.84 -2.88
N GLY A 458 18.09 31.73 -3.27
CA GLY A 458 16.96 31.19 -2.54
C GLY A 458 15.62 31.16 -3.29
N ALA A 459 15.57 31.39 -4.60
CA ALA A 459 14.34 31.17 -5.39
C ALA A 459 13.73 29.77 -5.15
N TRP A 460 14.57 28.74 -5.05
CA TRP A 460 14.19 27.39 -4.63
C TRP A 460 13.49 27.35 -3.25
N ARG A 461 13.88 28.21 -2.30
CA ARG A 461 13.26 28.33 -0.96
C ARG A 461 11.82 28.83 -0.99
N THR A 462 11.43 29.58 -2.03
CA THR A 462 10.05 30.09 -2.16
C THR A 462 9.09 28.95 -2.48
N VAL A 463 9.51 27.99 -3.31
CA VAL A 463 8.79 26.73 -3.60
C VAL A 463 8.59 25.90 -2.34
N ILE A 464 9.47 26.09 -1.36
CA ILE A 464 9.71 25.26 -0.19
C ILE A 464 9.06 25.83 1.07
N SER A 465 8.90 27.15 1.19
CA SER A 465 8.29 27.82 2.36
C SER A 465 6.78 28.00 2.18
N THR A 466 6.30 28.28 0.96
CA THR A 466 4.86 28.49 0.73
C THR A 466 4.01 27.22 0.83
N SER A 467 4.61 26.04 0.88
CA SER A 467 3.89 24.77 1.00
C SER A 467 3.51 24.41 2.44
N TYR A 468 3.98 25.16 3.45
CA TYR A 468 3.57 24.96 4.84
C TYR A 468 2.75 26.15 5.35
N ASP A 469 3.34 27.35 5.39
CA ASP A 469 2.72 28.51 6.05
C ASP A 469 1.46 29.04 5.36
N LYS A 470 1.38 28.98 4.02
CA LYS A 470 0.17 29.42 3.29
C LYS A 470 -0.94 28.37 3.28
N LEU A 471 -0.61 27.09 3.50
CA LEU A 471 -1.61 26.02 3.54
C LEU A 471 -2.21 25.91 4.95
N PHE A 472 -1.41 26.13 6.00
CA PHE A 472 -1.84 26.07 7.39
C PHE A 472 -2.54 27.36 7.88
N ASN A 473 -2.07 28.56 7.52
CA ASN A 473 -2.72 29.80 8.01
C ASN A 473 -4.13 30.07 7.43
N ALA A 474 -4.56 29.32 6.41
CA ALA A 474 -5.93 29.42 5.90
C ALA A 474 -6.95 28.56 6.68
N SER A 475 -6.51 27.60 7.51
CA SER A 475 -7.40 26.80 8.37
C SER A 475 -7.69 27.44 9.71
N LEU A 476 -6.95 28.49 10.10
CA LEU A 476 -7.21 29.29 11.30
C LEU A 476 -8.14 30.51 11.05
N VAL A 477 -8.64 30.68 9.82
CA VAL A 477 -9.49 31.83 9.43
C VAL A 477 -10.85 31.39 8.85
N ARG A 478 -11.37 30.21 9.22
CA ARG A 478 -12.78 29.87 8.96
C ARG A 478 -13.45 29.18 10.13
#